data_AF-A0A812M1T2-F1
#
_entry.id   AF-A0A812M1T2-F1
#
_cell.length_a   1.000
_cell.length_b   1.000
_cell.length_c   1.000
_cell.angle_alpha   90.00
_cell.angle_beta   90.00
_cell.angle_gamma   90.00
#
_symmetry.space_group_name_H-M   'P 1'
#
loop_
_entity.id
_entity.type
_entity.pdbx_description
1 polymer ?
#
loop_
_entity_poly.entity_id
_entity_poly.type
_entity_poly.pdbx_seq_one_letter_code
_entity_poly.pdbx_strand_id
1 'polypeptide(L)'
;MLDKNRNALVTIAGTGESGFQGDGGNARLALLRKPEGLAVKPGLEVGADNVGRELYFADFVNQRIRKLVRGTNEWTIYTVAGSGVMGDDPLCDSGCLALEASLWNPRSLAFASNQDLYFVDSGSHKIRRLTTSLGDPRANPNATISTFLGNSDWTAENGMWQAFRGVAKVMLPGHFESPNADLHLRALYALTIDKYDRLWTIDSDSNRIFMAPLVNRTLVWLVDDFGNFLARLVASKFKDNST
;
A
#
# COMPACT_ATOMS: atom_id res chain seq x y z
N MET A 1 16.61 -8.31 -11.17
CA MET A 1 17.45 -8.46 -9.95
C MET A 1 18.90 -8.20 -10.33
N LEU A 2 19.68 -7.53 -9.49
CA LEU A 2 21.13 -7.38 -9.73
C LEU A 2 21.81 -8.68 -9.26
N ASP A 3 22.40 -9.42 -10.19
CA ASP A 3 23.30 -10.52 -9.85
C ASP A 3 24.61 -9.91 -9.35
N LYS A 4 24.80 -9.93 -8.02
CA LYS A 4 25.94 -9.29 -7.36
C LYS A 4 27.29 -9.91 -7.74
N ASN A 5 27.28 -11.14 -8.26
CA ASN A 5 28.50 -11.84 -8.69
C ASN A 5 28.78 -11.60 -10.18
N ARG A 6 27.77 -11.24 -10.98
CA ARG A 6 27.89 -11.00 -12.42
C ARG A 6 27.80 -9.52 -12.82
N ASN A 7 27.55 -8.62 -11.86
CA ASN A 7 27.21 -7.22 -12.12
C ASN A 7 26.14 -7.09 -13.23
N ALA A 8 25.16 -7.98 -13.24
CA ALA A 8 24.24 -8.17 -14.36
C ALA A 8 22.79 -7.92 -13.95
N LEU A 9 22.04 -7.24 -14.83
CA LEU A 9 20.59 -7.14 -14.76
C LEU A 9 19.99 -8.45 -15.29
N VAL A 10 19.21 -9.15 -14.46
CA VAL A 10 18.47 -10.35 -14.89
C VAL A 10 16.97 -10.15 -14.84
N THR A 11 16.30 -10.65 -15.88
CA THR A 11 14.85 -10.81 -15.95
C THR A 11 14.42 -11.96 -15.03
N ILE A 12 13.58 -11.65 -14.06
CA ILE A 12 13.02 -12.63 -13.11
C ILE A 12 11.56 -13.00 -13.40
N ALA A 13 10.86 -12.15 -14.15
CA ALA A 13 9.50 -12.36 -14.59
C ALA A 13 9.23 -11.64 -15.91
N GLY A 14 8.32 -12.17 -16.73
CA GLY A 14 7.93 -11.60 -18.01
C GLY A 14 8.76 -12.09 -19.20
N THR A 15 8.10 -12.36 -20.32
CA THR A 15 8.73 -12.65 -21.62
C THR A 15 9.06 -11.39 -22.43
N GLY A 16 8.41 -10.27 -22.10
CA GLY A 16 8.40 -9.04 -22.91
C GLY A 16 7.18 -8.91 -23.82
N GLU A 17 6.40 -9.98 -23.99
CA GLU A 17 5.13 -9.93 -24.71
C GLU A 17 4.00 -9.49 -23.79
N SER A 18 3.17 -8.57 -24.29
CA SER A 18 2.01 -8.04 -23.58
C SER A 18 0.88 -9.08 -23.52
N GLY A 19 0.44 -9.45 -22.32
CA GLY A 19 -0.69 -10.36 -22.13
C GLY A 19 -0.89 -10.78 -20.68
N PHE A 20 -1.70 -11.81 -20.44
CA PHE A 20 -1.90 -12.42 -19.13
C PHE A 20 -1.82 -13.95 -19.24
N GLN A 21 -0.76 -14.55 -18.70
CA GLN A 21 -0.57 -16.01 -18.62
C GLN A 21 0.47 -16.36 -17.56
N GLY A 22 0.56 -17.63 -17.17
CA GLY A 22 1.71 -18.19 -16.44
C GLY A 22 1.51 -18.32 -14.93
N ASP A 23 0.31 -18.06 -14.41
CA ASP A 23 0.01 -18.25 -12.99
C ASP A 23 0.30 -19.69 -12.52
N GLY A 24 0.99 -19.80 -11.38
CA GLY A 24 1.46 -21.06 -10.82
C GLY A 24 2.72 -21.63 -11.49
N GLY A 25 3.19 -21.04 -12.58
CA GLY A 25 4.38 -21.48 -13.33
C GLY A 25 5.58 -20.56 -13.19
N ASN A 26 6.64 -20.88 -13.94
CA ASN A 26 7.87 -20.09 -13.98
C ASN A 26 7.59 -18.66 -14.46
N ALA A 27 7.90 -17.69 -13.60
CA ALA A 27 7.59 -16.29 -13.81
C ALA A 27 8.24 -15.71 -15.07
N ARG A 28 9.39 -16.23 -15.52
CA ARG A 28 10.08 -15.77 -16.74
C ARG A 28 9.29 -16.10 -18.02
N LEU A 29 8.37 -17.06 -17.95
CA LEU A 29 7.49 -17.43 -19.07
C LEU A 29 6.11 -16.78 -18.99
N ALA A 30 5.87 -15.97 -17.95
CA ALA A 30 4.60 -15.29 -17.76
C ALA A 30 4.43 -14.12 -18.75
N LEU A 31 3.20 -13.93 -19.23
CA LEU A 31 2.82 -12.73 -19.95
C LEU A 31 2.32 -11.69 -18.94
N LEU A 32 2.85 -10.47 -19.04
CA LEU A 32 2.52 -9.33 -18.18
C LEU A 32 2.10 -8.15 -19.06
N ARG A 33 1.31 -7.21 -18.53
CA ARG A 33 0.85 -6.05 -19.30
C ARG A 33 1.01 -4.76 -18.52
N LYS A 34 2.12 -4.07 -18.82
CA LYS A 34 2.56 -2.82 -18.18
C LYS A 34 2.71 -2.97 -16.67
N PRO A 35 3.60 -3.87 -16.18
CA PRO A 35 3.82 -4.00 -14.74
C PRO A 35 4.30 -2.68 -14.14
N GLU A 36 3.65 -2.23 -13.06
CA GLU A 36 3.94 -1.01 -12.31
C GLU A 36 4.02 -1.32 -10.82
N GLY A 37 4.74 -0.48 -10.07
CA GLY A 37 4.91 -0.66 -8.62
C GLY A 37 5.69 -1.94 -8.27
N LEU A 38 6.40 -1.91 -7.15
CA LEU A 38 7.10 -3.09 -6.64
C LEU A 38 7.24 -2.98 -5.13
N ALA A 39 6.83 -4.01 -4.41
CA ALA A 39 7.01 -4.12 -2.97
C ALA A 39 7.67 -5.46 -2.62
N VAL A 40 8.65 -5.40 -1.72
CA VAL A 40 9.26 -6.60 -1.13
C VAL A 40 8.48 -6.92 0.13
N LYS A 41 7.96 -8.15 0.27
CA LYS A 41 7.26 -8.53 1.49
C LYS A 41 8.24 -8.60 2.68
N PRO A 42 7.97 -7.86 3.77
CA PRO A 42 8.80 -7.91 4.97
C PRO A 42 8.50 -9.16 5.82
N GLY A 43 9.35 -9.42 6.82
CA GLY A 43 9.06 -10.41 7.86
C GLY A 43 9.21 -11.87 7.45
N LEU A 44 9.66 -12.16 6.23
CA LEU A 44 9.95 -13.50 5.77
C LEU A 44 11.37 -13.93 6.19
N GLU A 45 11.51 -15.20 6.58
CA GLU A 45 12.82 -15.85 6.58
C GLU A 45 13.28 -15.99 5.13
N VAL A 46 14.45 -15.43 4.81
CA VAL A 46 15.00 -15.44 3.46
C VAL A 46 16.37 -16.10 3.50
N GLY A 47 16.46 -17.24 2.82
CA GLY A 47 17.69 -18.02 2.70
C GLY A 47 18.68 -17.44 1.70
N ALA A 48 19.71 -18.23 1.40
CA ALA A 48 20.69 -17.91 0.35
C ALA A 48 19.99 -17.62 -0.99
N ASP A 49 20.59 -16.74 -1.80
CA ASP A 49 20.08 -16.36 -3.13
C ASP A 49 18.62 -15.90 -3.19
N ASN A 50 18.15 -15.31 -2.08
CA ASN A 50 16.78 -14.85 -1.88
C ASN A 50 15.73 -15.97 -1.85
N VAL A 51 16.08 -17.25 -1.63
CA VAL A 51 15.09 -18.32 -1.48
C VAL A 51 14.11 -17.98 -0.35
N GLY A 52 12.80 -18.11 -0.61
CA GLY A 52 11.74 -17.69 0.30
C GLY A 52 11.32 -16.21 0.15
N ARG A 53 12.00 -15.41 -0.68
CA ARG A 53 11.63 -14.02 -0.94
C ARG A 53 10.30 -13.95 -1.71
N GLU A 54 9.44 -13.04 -1.27
CA GLU A 54 8.22 -12.67 -2.00
C GLU A 54 8.28 -11.21 -2.47
N LEU A 55 7.94 -10.99 -3.74
CA LEU A 55 7.81 -9.67 -4.37
C LEU A 55 6.39 -9.49 -4.88
N TYR A 56 5.83 -8.30 -4.73
CA TYR A 56 4.49 -7.96 -5.19
C TYR A 56 4.57 -6.79 -6.17
N PHE A 57 3.75 -6.81 -7.22
CA PHE A 57 3.69 -5.76 -8.23
C PHE A 57 2.29 -5.66 -8.82
N ALA A 58 1.95 -4.50 -9.38
CA ALA A 58 0.69 -4.30 -10.07
C ALA A 58 0.88 -4.65 -11.54
N ASP A 59 0.05 -5.54 -12.05
CA ASP A 59 -0.04 -5.85 -13.47
C ASP A 59 -1.13 -4.94 -14.06
N PHE A 60 -0.74 -3.68 -14.26
CA PHE A 60 -1.61 -2.51 -14.40
C PHE A 60 -2.77 -2.73 -15.37
N VAL A 61 -2.48 -3.13 -16.62
CA VAL A 61 -3.55 -3.27 -17.63
C VAL A 61 -4.32 -4.58 -17.44
N ASN A 62 -3.70 -5.58 -16.82
CA ASN A 62 -4.37 -6.84 -16.49
C ASN A 62 -5.23 -6.73 -15.22
N GLN A 63 -5.34 -5.56 -14.60
CA GLN A 63 -6.20 -5.27 -13.44
C GLN A 63 -5.99 -6.23 -12.27
N ARG A 64 -4.71 -6.48 -11.97
CA ARG A 64 -4.30 -7.47 -10.96
C ARG A 64 -3.14 -6.98 -10.12
N ILE A 65 -3.10 -7.43 -8.87
CA ILE A 65 -1.86 -7.47 -8.08
C ILE A 65 -1.29 -8.88 -8.21
N ARG A 66 -0.01 -8.96 -8.55
CA ARG A 66 0.72 -10.21 -8.76
C ARG A 66 1.83 -10.32 -7.71
N LYS A 67 2.20 -11.56 -7.39
CA LYS A 67 3.27 -11.95 -6.49
C LYS A 67 4.24 -12.87 -7.20
N LEU A 68 5.52 -12.74 -6.90
CA LEU A 68 6.59 -13.67 -7.24
C LEU A 68 7.10 -14.33 -5.96
N VAL A 69 7.26 -15.66 -5.98
CA VAL A 69 7.90 -16.44 -4.92
C VAL A 69 9.21 -17.00 -5.44
N ARG A 70 10.31 -16.76 -4.73
CA ARG A 70 11.61 -17.35 -5.06
C ARG A 70 11.74 -18.74 -4.45
N GLY A 71 11.66 -19.78 -5.28
CA GLY A 71 12.08 -21.15 -4.92
C GLY A 71 13.59 -21.32 -5.06
N THR A 72 14.10 -22.56 -5.00
CA THR A 72 15.55 -22.83 -5.14
C THR A 72 16.09 -22.45 -6.53
N ASN A 73 15.37 -22.82 -7.59
CA ASN A 73 15.88 -22.70 -8.97
C ASN A 73 15.19 -21.62 -9.80
N GLU A 74 13.96 -21.25 -9.43
CA GLU A 74 13.17 -20.29 -10.21
C GLU A 74 12.33 -19.36 -9.34
N TRP A 75 11.69 -18.40 -10.01
CA TRP A 75 10.62 -17.60 -9.46
C TRP A 75 9.30 -18.14 -9.98
N THR A 76 8.30 -18.28 -9.12
CA THR A 76 6.94 -18.68 -9.51
C THR A 76 6.00 -17.48 -9.36
N ILE A 77 5.11 -17.27 -10.34
CA ILE A 77 4.20 -16.12 -10.35
C ILE A 77 2.77 -16.50 -9.94
N TYR A 78 2.10 -15.58 -9.25
CA TYR A 78 0.77 -15.75 -8.71
C TYR A 78 -0.01 -14.43 -8.76
N THR A 79 -1.23 -14.39 -9.29
CA THR A 79 -2.27 -13.39 -8.95
C THR A 79 -2.72 -13.54 -7.50
N VAL A 80 -2.69 -12.43 -6.76
CA VAL A 80 -3.09 -12.36 -5.34
C VAL A 80 -4.28 -11.42 -5.10
N ALA A 81 -4.59 -10.56 -6.06
CA ALA A 81 -5.79 -9.74 -6.07
C ALA A 81 -6.17 -9.35 -7.51
N GLY A 82 -7.46 -9.10 -7.73
CA GLY A 82 -8.02 -8.68 -9.01
C GLY A 82 -8.53 -9.84 -9.85
N SER A 83 -9.78 -9.75 -10.30
CA SER A 83 -10.41 -10.70 -11.22
C SER A 83 -9.95 -10.52 -12.67
N GLY A 84 -9.34 -9.38 -12.99
CA GLY A 84 -9.02 -8.94 -14.35
C GLY A 84 -10.11 -8.09 -15.00
N VAL A 85 -11.26 -7.93 -14.35
CA VAL A 85 -12.29 -6.99 -14.77
C VAL A 85 -11.88 -5.59 -14.33
N MET A 86 -11.84 -4.66 -15.30
CA MET A 86 -11.60 -3.25 -15.03
C MET A 86 -12.86 -2.62 -14.46
N GLY A 87 -12.76 -1.98 -13.30
CA GLY A 87 -13.87 -1.22 -12.72
C GLY A 87 -13.72 -1.00 -11.23
N ASP A 88 -14.66 -0.26 -10.66
CA ASP A 88 -14.79 -0.09 -9.22
C ASP A 88 -16.03 -0.84 -8.73
N ASP A 89 -15.83 -1.74 -7.77
CA ASP A 89 -16.91 -2.45 -7.09
C ASP A 89 -17.10 -1.82 -5.69
N PRO A 90 -18.20 -1.07 -5.46
CA PRO A 90 -18.49 -0.48 -4.16
C PRO A 90 -18.63 -1.51 -3.03
N LEU A 91 -19.01 -2.76 -3.33
CA LEU A 91 -19.08 -3.83 -2.31
C LEU A 91 -17.69 -4.16 -1.74
N CYS A 92 -16.64 -3.92 -2.51
CA CYS A 92 -15.26 -4.08 -2.08
C CYS A 92 -14.75 -2.91 -1.22
N ASP A 93 -15.55 -1.88 -0.94
CA ASP A 93 -15.12 -0.80 -0.03
C ASP A 93 -15.11 -1.27 1.43
N SER A 94 -16.09 -2.07 1.83
CA SER A 94 -16.20 -2.64 3.18
C SER A 94 -15.52 -4.00 3.34
N GLY A 95 -15.08 -4.61 2.23
CA GLY A 95 -14.40 -5.90 2.23
C GLY A 95 -15.02 -6.89 1.26
N CYS A 96 -14.27 -7.31 0.25
CA CYS A 96 -14.63 -8.40 -0.66
C CYS A 96 -13.46 -9.37 -0.86
N LEU A 97 -13.70 -10.54 -1.47
CA LEU A 97 -12.63 -11.49 -1.75
C LEU A 97 -11.61 -10.91 -2.74
N ALA A 98 -10.34 -11.00 -2.39
CA ALA A 98 -9.27 -10.33 -3.13
C ALA A 98 -9.18 -10.77 -4.59
N LEU A 99 -9.39 -12.06 -4.86
CA LEU A 99 -9.33 -12.62 -6.22
C LEU A 99 -10.57 -12.30 -7.07
N GLU A 100 -11.67 -11.89 -6.44
CA GLU A 100 -12.93 -11.55 -7.12
C GLU A 100 -13.06 -10.05 -7.37
N ALA A 101 -12.31 -9.22 -6.64
CA ALA A 101 -12.34 -7.77 -6.74
C ALA A 101 -12.12 -7.28 -8.18
N SER A 102 -12.97 -6.37 -8.64
CA SER A 102 -12.67 -5.55 -9.81
C SER A 102 -11.67 -4.46 -9.39
N LEU A 103 -10.60 -4.30 -10.17
CA LEU A 103 -9.60 -3.25 -9.95
C LEU A 103 -9.61 -2.32 -11.15
N TRP A 104 -9.23 -1.07 -10.94
CA TRP A 104 -9.16 -0.06 -11.99
C TRP A 104 -7.82 0.64 -11.96
N ASN A 105 -6.88 0.13 -12.76
CA ASN A 105 -5.53 0.64 -12.93
C ASN A 105 -4.74 0.62 -11.62
N PRO A 106 -4.45 -0.56 -11.04
CA PRO A 106 -3.61 -0.68 -9.86
C PRO A 106 -2.17 -0.24 -10.16
N ARG A 107 -1.52 0.44 -9.22
CA ARG A 107 -0.17 1.01 -9.37
C ARG A 107 0.72 0.72 -8.15
N SER A 108 1.26 1.78 -7.53
CA SER A 108 2.18 1.71 -6.41
C SER A 108 1.59 0.93 -5.25
N LEU A 109 2.48 0.26 -4.52
CA LEU A 109 2.12 -0.64 -3.45
C LEU A 109 3.21 -0.68 -2.38
N ALA A 110 2.80 -0.80 -1.13
CA ALA A 110 3.68 -0.82 0.03
C ALA A 110 3.10 -1.67 1.15
N PHE A 111 3.98 -2.33 1.88
CA PHE A 111 3.62 -3.12 3.04
C PHE A 111 3.63 -2.27 4.31
N ALA A 112 2.62 -2.47 5.15
CA ALA A 112 2.60 -2.00 6.53
C ALA A 112 3.35 -2.99 7.45
N SER A 113 3.63 -2.58 8.69
CA SER A 113 4.31 -3.42 9.69
C SER A 113 3.49 -4.64 10.09
N ASN A 114 2.16 -4.54 10.03
CA ASN A 114 1.22 -5.66 10.22
C ASN A 114 1.17 -6.61 9.01
N GLN A 115 2.06 -6.40 8.04
CA GLN A 115 2.22 -7.11 6.78
C GLN A 115 1.13 -6.87 5.73
N ASP A 116 0.06 -6.11 6.01
CA ASP A 116 -0.96 -5.80 5.01
C ASP A 116 -0.36 -5.00 3.85
N LEU A 117 -0.87 -5.25 2.64
CA LEU A 117 -0.44 -4.55 1.44
C LEU A 117 -1.43 -3.43 1.13
N TYR A 118 -0.93 -2.21 1.06
CA TYR A 118 -1.68 -1.07 0.56
C TYR A 118 -1.28 -0.81 -0.87
N PHE A 119 -2.25 -0.52 -1.74
CA PHE A 119 -1.98 -0.23 -3.15
C PHE A 119 -2.87 0.89 -3.67
N VAL A 120 -2.35 1.63 -4.64
CA VAL A 120 -3.10 2.64 -5.40
C VAL A 120 -3.96 1.92 -6.43
N ASP A 121 -5.25 2.21 -6.44
CA ASP A 121 -6.20 1.80 -7.47
C ASP A 121 -6.64 3.07 -8.22
N SER A 122 -5.81 3.47 -9.18
CA SER A 122 -5.78 4.88 -9.63
C SER A 122 -7.02 5.31 -10.43
N GLY A 123 -7.64 4.39 -11.15
CA GLY A 123 -8.86 4.63 -11.91
C GLY A 123 -10.10 4.67 -11.03
N SER A 124 -10.09 4.04 -9.86
CA SER A 124 -11.16 4.14 -8.86
C SER A 124 -10.92 5.27 -7.85
N HIS A 125 -9.82 6.03 -7.98
CA HIS A 125 -9.46 7.13 -7.09
C HIS A 125 -9.27 6.70 -5.63
N LYS A 126 -8.90 5.43 -5.41
CA LYS A 126 -8.80 4.81 -4.08
C LYS A 126 -7.39 4.34 -3.76
N ILE A 127 -7.10 4.31 -2.46
CA ILE A 127 -6.05 3.48 -1.90
C ILE A 127 -6.73 2.30 -1.22
N ARG A 128 -6.37 1.11 -1.67
CA ARG A 128 -6.96 -0.15 -1.24
C ARG A 128 -6.02 -0.84 -0.25
N ARG A 129 -6.60 -1.57 0.70
CA ARG A 129 -5.91 -2.46 1.62
C ARG A 129 -6.24 -3.90 1.25
N LEU A 130 -5.21 -4.68 0.93
CA LEU A 130 -5.25 -6.13 0.85
C LEU A 130 -4.79 -6.69 2.19
N THR A 131 -5.69 -7.40 2.88
CA THR A 131 -5.34 -8.08 4.13
C THR A 131 -4.45 -9.29 3.83
N THR A 132 -3.27 -9.32 4.44
CA THR A 132 -2.27 -10.38 4.21
C THR A 132 -1.88 -11.08 5.51
N SER A 133 -2.40 -10.61 6.65
CA SER A 133 -2.16 -11.13 7.99
C SER A 133 -2.60 -12.58 8.19
N LEU A 134 -3.13 -13.22 7.14
CA LEU A 134 -3.50 -14.63 7.13
C LEU A 134 -2.78 -15.47 6.05
N GLY A 135 -1.61 -15.02 5.58
CA GLY A 135 -0.83 -15.73 4.57
C GLY A 135 -1.30 -15.41 3.15
N ASP A 136 -0.50 -15.83 2.16
CA ASP A 136 -0.77 -15.67 0.73
C ASP A 136 -2.26 -15.84 0.37
N PRO A 137 -2.92 -14.89 -0.33
CA PRO A 137 -4.33 -15.02 -0.77
C PRO A 137 -4.66 -16.30 -1.56
N ARG A 138 -3.66 -17.02 -2.08
CA ARG A 138 -3.85 -18.37 -2.66
C ARG A 138 -3.80 -19.50 -1.64
N ALA A 139 -3.00 -19.36 -0.59
CA ALA A 139 -3.03 -20.26 0.55
C ALA A 139 -4.23 -19.97 1.48
N ASN A 140 -4.79 -18.77 1.37
CA ASN A 140 -5.97 -18.36 2.09
C ASN A 140 -6.99 -17.66 1.15
N PRO A 141 -7.98 -18.41 0.63
CA PRO A 141 -8.99 -17.86 -0.28
C PRO A 141 -9.85 -16.75 0.34
N ASN A 142 -9.74 -16.50 1.65
CA ASN A 142 -10.50 -15.49 2.38
C ASN A 142 -9.77 -14.15 2.53
N ALA A 143 -8.63 -13.95 1.86
CA ALA A 143 -7.99 -12.64 1.84
C ALA A 143 -8.94 -11.60 1.23
N THR A 144 -8.99 -10.42 1.84
CA THR A 144 -9.95 -9.38 1.44
C THR A 144 -9.29 -8.12 0.94
N ILE A 145 -9.95 -7.46 -0.01
CA ILE A 145 -9.69 -6.08 -0.38
C ILE A 145 -10.75 -5.19 0.24
N SER A 146 -10.31 -4.08 0.84
CA SER A 146 -11.14 -3.00 1.37
C SER A 146 -10.60 -1.64 0.93
N THR A 147 -11.40 -0.58 1.05
CA THR A 147 -10.95 0.79 0.76
C THR A 147 -10.42 1.45 2.03
N PHE A 148 -9.19 1.97 1.96
CA PHE A 148 -8.54 2.66 3.07
C PHE A 148 -8.69 4.19 2.99
N LEU A 149 -8.53 4.75 1.78
CA LEU A 149 -8.65 6.17 1.47
C LEU A 149 -9.30 6.35 0.09
N GLY A 150 -10.06 7.43 -0.07
CA GLY A 150 -10.65 7.83 -1.35
C GLY A 150 -12.06 7.27 -1.58
N ASN A 151 -12.77 7.90 -2.51
CA ASN A 151 -14.09 7.51 -2.98
C ASN A 151 -14.16 7.64 -4.51
N SER A 152 -15.13 6.98 -5.11
CA SER A 152 -15.40 7.00 -6.56
C SER A 152 -16.67 7.79 -6.91
N ASP A 153 -17.19 8.60 -5.99
CA ASP A 153 -18.41 9.42 -6.16
C ASP A 153 -18.17 10.61 -7.10
N TRP A 154 -17.71 10.32 -8.31
CA TRP A 154 -17.73 11.23 -9.45
C TRP A 154 -19.16 11.23 -10.00
N THR A 155 -20.09 11.86 -9.29
CA THR A 155 -21.39 12.14 -9.89
C THR A 155 -21.14 13.13 -11.03
N ALA A 156 -21.33 12.67 -12.27
CA ALA A 156 -21.20 13.48 -13.48
C ALA A 156 -22.28 14.59 -13.59
N GLU A 157 -23.06 14.82 -12.54
CA GLU A 157 -24.11 15.82 -12.50
C GLU A 157 -23.76 16.90 -11.49
N ASN A 158 -23.28 18.03 -12.02
CA ASN A 158 -23.29 19.37 -11.43
C ASN A 158 -22.59 19.51 -10.07
N GLY A 159 -21.46 20.20 -10.09
CA GLY A 159 -20.61 20.42 -8.92
C GLY A 159 -21.37 20.80 -7.66
N MET A 160 -21.22 19.99 -6.62
CA MET A 160 -20.96 20.36 -5.22
C MET A 160 -20.97 19.06 -4.38
N TRP A 161 -19.82 18.77 -3.76
CA TRP A 161 -19.67 18.26 -2.40
C TRP A 161 -20.84 17.46 -1.80
N GLN A 162 -21.00 16.19 -2.18
CA GLN A 162 -21.77 15.26 -1.36
C GLN A 162 -20.97 13.97 -1.12
N ALA A 163 -19.98 14.05 -0.22
CA ALA A 163 -19.54 12.91 0.56
C ALA A 163 -19.80 13.25 2.02
N PHE A 164 -20.77 12.57 2.63
CA PHE A 164 -20.91 12.46 4.07
C PHE A 164 -20.80 10.97 4.36
N ARG A 165 -19.80 10.53 5.15
CA ARG A 165 -19.96 9.79 6.43
C ARG A 165 -18.59 9.39 7.06
N GLY A 166 -18.32 9.87 8.28
CA GLY A 166 -17.36 9.29 9.25
C GLY A 166 -16.18 10.18 9.63
N VAL A 167 -15.77 10.21 10.92
CA VAL A 167 -14.85 11.23 11.51
C VAL A 167 -13.57 10.59 12.07
N ALA A 168 -12.40 11.24 11.94
CA ALA A 168 -11.26 11.07 12.86
C ALA A 168 -10.35 12.32 12.94
N LYS A 169 -9.75 12.54 14.12
CA LYS A 169 -9.31 13.80 14.75
C LYS A 169 -7.76 13.99 14.82
N VAL A 170 -7.31 15.25 14.61
CA VAL A 170 -6.21 16.04 15.27
C VAL A 170 -4.72 15.70 14.97
N MET A 171 -3.76 16.64 14.81
CA MET A 171 -3.60 17.94 14.10
C MET A 171 -2.10 18.35 14.15
N LEU A 172 -1.57 18.99 13.09
CA LEU A 172 -0.47 19.97 13.17
C LEU A 172 -1.04 21.35 12.74
N PRO A 173 -0.63 22.48 13.33
CA PRO A 173 -1.14 23.80 12.96
C PRO A 173 -0.98 24.10 11.46
N GLY A 174 -2.03 24.60 10.80
CA GLY A 174 -2.00 25.03 9.39
C GLY A 174 -2.35 23.96 8.35
N HIS A 175 -2.81 22.77 8.75
CA HIS A 175 -3.20 21.69 7.83
C HIS A 175 -4.73 21.52 7.80
N PHE A 176 -5.30 21.36 6.60
CA PHE A 176 -6.73 21.07 6.40
C PHE A 176 -7.02 19.60 6.72
N GLU A 177 -8.05 19.35 7.55
CA GLU A 177 -8.60 18.00 7.79
C GLU A 177 -9.73 17.70 6.79
N SER A 178 -9.73 16.47 6.24
CA SER A 178 -10.86 15.89 5.52
C SER A 178 -10.88 14.40 5.87
N PRO A 179 -12.04 13.84 6.28
CA PRO A 179 -12.15 12.40 6.47
C PRO A 179 -11.64 11.62 5.26
N ASN A 180 -11.07 10.44 5.50
CA ASN A 180 -10.60 9.56 4.41
C ASN A 180 -11.67 9.30 3.34
N ALA A 181 -12.94 9.22 3.76
CA ALA A 181 -14.12 9.03 2.92
C ALA A 181 -14.52 10.29 2.12
N ASP A 182 -14.02 11.47 2.52
CA ASP A 182 -14.33 12.77 1.93
C ASP A 182 -13.16 13.30 1.07
N LEU A 183 -12.04 12.57 1.04
CA LEU A 183 -10.84 12.94 0.30
C LEU A 183 -10.95 12.50 -1.17
N HIS A 184 -11.27 13.45 -2.05
CA HIS A 184 -11.26 13.24 -3.50
C HIS A 184 -9.82 13.22 -4.03
N LEU A 185 -9.25 12.03 -4.18
CA LEU A 185 -7.91 11.83 -4.71
C LEU A 185 -7.99 11.73 -6.25
N ARG A 186 -7.45 12.72 -6.95
CA ARG A 186 -7.69 12.83 -8.40
C ARG A 186 -6.67 12.07 -9.25
N ALA A 187 -5.40 12.14 -8.90
CA ALA A 187 -4.33 11.50 -9.65
C ALA A 187 -3.31 10.83 -8.72
N LEU A 188 -3.69 9.65 -8.24
CA LEU A 188 -2.84 8.79 -7.43
C LEU A 188 -1.88 7.98 -8.30
N TYR A 189 -0.60 8.11 -8.01
CA TYR A 189 0.44 7.36 -8.71
C TYR A 189 1.33 6.56 -7.76
N ALA A 190 1.69 7.16 -6.64
CA ALA A 190 2.69 6.65 -5.72
C ALA A 190 2.16 6.62 -4.30
N LEU A 191 2.49 5.56 -3.58
CA LEU A 191 2.37 5.51 -2.13
C LEU A 191 3.63 4.88 -1.52
N THR A 192 3.92 5.23 -0.28
CA THR A 192 4.92 4.55 0.55
C THR A 192 4.43 4.49 1.98
N ILE A 193 4.89 3.50 2.74
CA ILE A 193 4.63 3.40 4.18
C ILE A 193 5.96 3.47 4.90
N ASP A 194 6.06 4.33 5.90
CA ASP A 194 7.27 4.46 6.70
C ASP A 194 7.27 3.51 7.91
N LYS A 195 8.41 3.46 8.62
CA LYS A 195 8.61 2.60 9.79
C LYS A 195 7.66 2.87 10.96
N TYR A 196 6.87 3.93 10.92
CA TYR A 196 5.87 4.29 11.93
C TYR A 196 4.44 3.97 11.47
N ASP A 197 4.27 3.22 10.39
CA ASP A 197 2.98 2.91 9.78
C ASP A 197 2.19 4.16 9.39
N ARG A 198 2.91 5.15 8.84
CA ARG A 198 2.28 6.29 8.17
C ARG A 198 2.34 6.05 6.68
N LEU A 199 1.17 6.03 6.05
CA LEU A 199 1.02 5.99 4.61
C LEU A 199 1.20 7.40 4.07
N TRP A 200 2.07 7.56 3.09
CA TRP A 200 2.30 8.79 2.34
C TRP A 200 1.87 8.57 0.91
N THR A 201 1.12 9.50 0.33
CA THR A 201 0.67 9.42 -1.07
C THR A 201 0.74 10.79 -1.74
N ILE A 202 0.87 10.80 -3.05
CA ILE A 202 0.89 12.02 -3.86
C ILE A 202 -0.38 12.05 -4.70
N ASP A 203 -1.11 13.16 -4.64
CA ASP A 203 -2.15 13.50 -5.60
C ASP A 203 -1.65 14.60 -6.53
N SER A 204 -1.37 14.22 -7.77
CA SER A 204 -0.73 15.11 -8.74
C SER A 204 -1.67 16.21 -9.23
N ASP A 205 -2.97 15.95 -9.26
CA ASP A 205 -3.96 16.91 -9.77
C ASP A 205 -4.27 18.02 -8.75
N SER A 206 -4.16 17.71 -7.45
CA SER A 206 -4.29 18.72 -6.41
C SER A 206 -2.95 19.35 -5.99
N ASN A 207 -1.83 18.87 -6.54
CA ASN A 207 -0.46 19.25 -6.16
C ASN A 207 -0.21 19.07 -4.65
N ARG A 208 -0.72 17.98 -4.07
CA ARG A 208 -0.65 17.71 -2.63
C ARG A 208 0.02 16.37 -2.34
N ILE A 209 0.70 16.34 -1.19
CA ILE A 209 1.18 15.12 -0.56
C ILE A 209 0.34 14.92 0.69
N PHE A 210 -0.27 13.74 0.81
CA PHE A 210 -1.07 13.36 1.96
C PHE A 210 -0.32 12.36 2.82
N MET A 211 -0.60 12.41 4.13
CA MET A 211 -0.12 11.44 5.10
C MET A 211 -1.30 10.96 5.93
N ALA A 212 -1.43 9.64 6.09
CA ALA A 212 -2.46 9.00 6.89
C ALA A 212 -1.84 7.93 7.80
N PRO A 213 -2.13 7.93 9.11
CA PRO A 213 -1.71 6.85 10.00
C PRO A 213 -2.52 5.58 9.70
N LEU A 214 -1.85 4.41 9.66
CA LEU A 214 -2.50 3.10 9.45
C LEU A 214 -2.97 2.45 10.75
N VAL A 215 -2.39 2.84 11.89
CA VAL A 215 -2.79 2.39 13.21
C VAL A 215 -3.52 3.53 13.89
N ASN A 216 -4.72 3.27 14.41
CA ASN A 216 -5.32 4.13 15.43
C ASN A 216 -4.43 4.05 16.67
N ARG A 217 -3.38 4.86 16.73
CA ARG A 217 -2.82 5.21 18.03
C ARG A 217 -3.89 6.06 18.68
N THR A 218 -4.65 5.47 19.59
CA THR A 218 -5.18 6.24 20.71
C THR A 218 -4.01 7.07 21.20
N LEU A 219 -4.13 8.39 21.11
CA LEU A 219 -3.22 9.31 21.78
C LEU A 219 -3.24 8.91 23.27
N VAL A 220 -2.30 8.08 23.68
CA VAL A 220 -1.81 8.15 25.05
C VAL A 220 -1.17 9.52 25.08
N TRP A 221 -1.89 10.47 25.67
CA TRP A 221 -1.42 11.83 25.86
C TRP A 221 0.00 11.77 26.44
N LEU A 222 1.00 12.16 25.64
CA LEU A 222 2.33 12.54 26.12
C LEU A 222 2.26 13.88 26.87
N VAL A 223 1.23 14.08 27.71
CA VAL A 223 1.17 15.22 28.63
C VAL A 223 2.10 14.94 29.81
N ASP A 224 2.25 13.67 30.21
CA ASP A 224 3.12 13.32 31.35
C ASP A 224 4.61 13.37 30.99
N ASP A 225 4.99 13.15 29.73
CA ASP A 225 6.41 13.12 29.34
C ASP A 225 6.92 14.48 28.85
N PHE A 226 6.07 15.36 28.32
CA PHE A 226 6.46 16.76 28.05
C PHE A 226 6.60 17.57 29.34
N GLY A 227 5.71 17.34 30.33
CA GLY A 227 5.83 17.94 31.65
C GLY A 227 7.12 17.48 32.37
N ASN A 228 7.43 16.19 32.31
CA ASN A 228 8.66 15.65 32.89
C ASN A 228 9.93 16.03 32.11
N PHE A 229 9.86 16.16 30.79
CA PHE A 229 10.98 16.62 29.97
C PHE A 229 11.32 18.09 30.27
N LEU A 230 10.32 18.97 30.36
CA LEU A 230 10.52 20.37 30.75
C LEU A 230 10.96 20.49 32.22
N ALA A 231 10.40 19.69 33.13
CA ALA A 231 10.84 19.68 34.53
C ALA A 231 12.31 19.25 34.68
N ARG A 232 12.78 18.27 33.89
CA ARG A 232 14.20 17.84 33.86
C ARG A 232 15.10 18.87 33.16
N LEU A 233 14.60 19.57 32.15
CA LEU A 233 15.33 20.65 31.46
C LEU A 233 15.48 21.91 32.34
N VAL A 234 14.48 22.18 33.20
CA VAL A 234 14.52 23.28 34.17
C VAL A 234 15.36 22.90 35.39
N ALA A 235 15.23 21.68 35.93
CA ALA A 235 16.04 21.21 37.05
C ALA A 235 17.54 21.07 36.75
N SER A 236 17.91 20.87 35.48
CA SER A 236 19.33 20.84 35.05
C SER A 236 19.93 22.22 34.78
N LYS A 237 19.11 23.29 34.74
CA LYS A 237 19.57 24.69 34.54
C LYS A 237 19.62 25.55 35.81
N PHE A 238 19.25 25.02 36.98
CA PHE A 238 19.32 25.72 38.27
C PHE A 238 20.34 25.13 39.25
N LYS A 239 21.35 24.39 38.76
CA LYS A 239 22.59 24.20 39.51
C LYS A 239 23.63 25.17 38.97
N ASP A 240 23.49 26.45 39.32
CA ASP A 240 24.63 27.36 39.30
C ASP A 240 24.82 27.99 40.68
N ASN A 241 26.08 27.85 41.10
CA ASN A 241 26.83 28.44 42.19
C ASN A 241 26.22 29.61 42.97
N SER A 242 26.05 29.41 44.29
CA SER A 242 26.40 30.43 45.28
C SER A 242 26.64 29.80 46.66
N THR A 243 27.89 29.99 47.14
CA THR A 243 28.50 29.78 48.48
C THR A 243 28.57 28.36 49.03
#